data_AF-A0A806KPJ4-F1
#
_entry.id   AF-A0A806KPJ4-F1
#
_cell.length_a   1.000
_cell.length_b   1.000
_cell.length_c   1.000
_cell.angle_alpha   90.00
_cell.angle_beta   90.00
_cell.angle_gamma   90.00
#
_symmetry.space_group_name_H-M   'P 1'
#
loop_
_entity.id
_entity.type
_entity.pdbx_description
1 polymer ?
#
loop_
_entity_poly.entity_id
_entity_poly.type
_entity_poly.pdbx_seq_one_letter_code
_entity_poly.pdbx_strand_id
1 'polypeptide(L)'
;MVDVPLDFTYIRRKTNMFRKNFIKLFAVFLFIAVSLTPAAAQQMLVFSGTDTQTAESVGAPGQTISMQSTSGSPAEIKSVYSIFKNGPLFPSMLFTETIFDLRRAESSLPYWVNTKEEFNRAKQYAAGQISILMNNDILAFYGHPHSPNMGILGRYNLTELDAKMSEVAAEYEAVSGGRKIMKAFYLIYGTVWPEGEIGFLNHNSVMRYINYGLENDMLVILDHQIGRFDPIDSLKKMLPYLRYPNVHLALDPEWRTAKPMVDFGFVTGDEINKAQQIMENYLIENDIPGERMLLFHQFNYMMIKNRGVIKSDFSRVRLIHCMDGIGDPEMKRSSYEYNAQADNIPVKGFKLFYNFKIPGAGFDNPIMTPKEVYELEPRPYVIMYQ
;
A
#
# COMPACT_ATOMS: atom_id res chain seq x y z
N MET A 1 -4.60 4.19 -26.16
CA MET A 1 -3.27 3.93 -26.75
C MET A 1 -2.61 5.26 -27.02
N VAL A 2 -1.62 5.63 -26.19
CA VAL A 2 -0.57 6.59 -26.51
C VAL A 2 0.66 6.06 -25.78
N ASP A 3 1.69 5.67 -26.53
CA ASP A 3 2.94 5.11 -26.02
C ASP A 3 3.83 6.20 -25.42
N VAL A 4 4.44 5.90 -24.28
CA VAL A 4 5.54 6.67 -23.69
C VAL A 4 6.71 5.71 -23.44
N PRO A 5 7.92 5.95 -23.96
CA PRO A 5 9.04 5.03 -23.80
C PRO A 5 9.68 5.20 -22.41
N LEU A 6 9.94 4.08 -21.72
CA LEU A 6 10.68 4.05 -20.46
C LEU A 6 12.19 3.87 -20.72
N ASP A 7 13.00 4.79 -20.17
CA ASP A 7 14.47 4.83 -20.19
C ASP A 7 15.07 3.79 -19.23
N PHE A 8 16.07 3.03 -19.69
CA PHE A 8 16.65 1.83 -19.07
C PHE A 8 18.00 2.06 -18.36
N THR A 9 18.21 3.19 -17.69
CA THR A 9 19.53 3.50 -17.09
C THR A 9 19.75 3.05 -15.63
N TYR A 10 18.78 2.40 -14.97
CA TYR A 10 18.91 2.03 -13.54
C TYR A 10 19.45 0.61 -13.24
N ILE A 11 19.65 -0.26 -14.25
CA ILE A 11 20.06 -1.66 -14.06
C ILE A 11 21.57 -1.85 -14.32
N ARG A 12 22.45 -1.15 -13.58
CA ARG A 12 23.90 -1.40 -13.69
C ARG A 12 24.68 -1.47 -12.39
N ARG A 13 24.02 -1.46 -11.22
CA ARG A 13 24.74 -1.43 -9.91
C ARG A 13 24.56 -2.61 -8.95
N LYS A 14 23.84 -3.68 -9.30
CA LYS A 14 23.61 -4.83 -8.39
C LYS A 14 24.21 -6.19 -8.79
N THR A 15 25.11 -6.26 -9.77
CA THR A 15 25.73 -7.52 -10.23
C THR A 15 27.06 -7.90 -9.54
N ASN A 16 27.59 -7.12 -8.60
CA ASN A 16 28.92 -7.38 -8.02
C ASN A 16 28.94 -8.29 -6.76
N MET A 17 27.79 -8.71 -6.22
CA MET A 17 27.75 -9.53 -5.00
C MET A 17 27.78 -11.04 -5.25
N PHE A 18 27.32 -11.50 -6.43
CA PHE A 18 27.28 -12.92 -6.80
C PHE A 18 28.61 -13.48 -7.32
N ARG A 19 29.62 -12.64 -7.61
CA ARG A 19 30.90 -13.06 -8.17
C ARG A 19 31.88 -13.68 -7.16
N LYS A 20 31.74 -13.44 -5.85
CA LYS A 20 32.75 -13.87 -4.85
C LYS A 20 32.60 -15.32 -4.37
N ASN A 21 31.41 -15.90 -4.41
CA ASN A 21 31.20 -17.29 -3.98
C ASN A 21 31.45 -18.32 -5.11
N PHE A 22 31.42 -17.89 -6.37
CA PHE A 22 31.69 -18.77 -7.53
C PHE A 22 33.20 -19.06 -7.72
N ILE A 23 34.08 -18.12 -7.30
CA ILE A 23 35.53 -18.25 -7.46
C ILE A 23 36.14 -19.31 -6.53
N LYS A 24 35.53 -19.59 -5.37
CA LYS A 24 36.03 -20.62 -4.43
C LYS A 24 35.72 -22.06 -4.87
N LEU A 25 34.63 -22.27 -5.62
CA LEU A 25 34.30 -23.60 -6.15
C LEU A 25 35.15 -23.94 -7.38
N PHE A 26 35.51 -22.93 -8.19
CA PHE A 26 36.34 -23.09 -9.39
C PHE A 26 37.80 -23.50 -9.06
N ALA A 27 38.32 -23.09 -7.90
CA ALA A 27 39.69 -23.43 -7.47
C ALA A 27 39.87 -24.92 -7.13
N VAL A 28 38.80 -25.60 -6.68
CA VAL A 28 38.83 -27.05 -6.38
C VAL A 28 38.80 -27.88 -7.67
N PHE A 29 38.06 -27.42 -8.68
CA PHE A 29 38.00 -28.08 -10.00
C PHE A 29 39.30 -27.93 -10.80
N LEU A 30 39.96 -26.78 -10.70
CA LEU A 30 41.22 -26.55 -11.41
C LEU A 30 42.38 -27.43 -10.88
N PHE A 31 42.34 -27.81 -9.60
CA PHE A 31 43.38 -28.67 -9.00
C PHE A 31 43.27 -30.14 -9.45
N ILE A 32 42.08 -30.61 -9.79
CA ILE A 32 41.85 -31.97 -10.27
C ILE A 32 42.21 -32.11 -11.76
N ALA A 33 42.03 -31.05 -12.56
CA ALA A 33 42.34 -31.04 -13.99
C ALA A 33 43.84 -31.16 -14.32
N VAL A 34 44.75 -30.81 -13.40
CA VAL A 34 46.21 -30.83 -13.64
C VAL A 34 46.82 -32.24 -13.57
N SER A 35 46.06 -33.26 -13.17
CA SER A 35 46.55 -34.65 -13.03
C SER A 35 45.93 -35.63 -14.03
N LEU A 36 45.24 -35.14 -15.05
CA LEU A 36 44.56 -35.95 -16.07
C LEU A 36 45.13 -35.70 -17.47
N THR A 37 45.15 -36.75 -18.29
CA THR A 37 45.57 -36.66 -19.69
C THR A 37 44.66 -35.71 -20.49
N PRO A 38 45.14 -35.11 -21.60
CA PRO A 38 44.39 -34.09 -22.36
C PRO A 38 42.99 -34.52 -22.80
N ALA A 39 42.78 -35.83 -23.03
CA ALA A 39 41.48 -36.40 -23.40
C ALA A 39 40.43 -36.35 -22.26
N ALA A 40 40.85 -36.47 -21.00
CA ALA A 40 39.95 -36.44 -19.85
C ALA A 40 39.57 -35.00 -19.44
N ALA A 41 40.45 -34.02 -19.69
CA ALA A 41 40.15 -32.61 -19.45
C ALA A 41 39.10 -32.04 -20.43
N GLN A 42 39.10 -32.51 -21.69
CA GLN A 42 38.12 -32.08 -22.70
C GLN A 42 36.69 -32.59 -22.42
N GLN A 43 36.54 -33.79 -21.85
CA GLN A 43 35.21 -34.33 -21.49
C GLN A 43 34.61 -33.70 -20.22
N MET A 44 35.46 -33.23 -19.29
CA MET A 44 34.99 -32.57 -18.06
C MET A 44 34.45 -31.15 -18.32
N LEU A 45 34.99 -30.44 -19.31
CA LEU A 45 34.55 -29.10 -19.73
C LEU A 45 33.18 -29.11 -20.42
N VAL A 46 32.78 -30.21 -21.05
CA VAL A 46 31.43 -30.37 -21.61
C VAL A 46 30.36 -30.52 -20.52
N PHE A 47 30.75 -30.91 -19.30
CA PHE A 47 29.84 -31.15 -18.17
C PHE A 47 29.66 -29.96 -17.21
N SER A 48 30.45 -28.88 -17.34
CA SER A 48 30.36 -27.69 -16.46
C SER A 48 29.29 -26.67 -16.89
N GLY A 49 28.50 -26.95 -17.93
CA GLY A 49 27.23 -26.28 -18.21
C GLY A 49 27.34 -24.76 -18.41
N THR A 50 28.33 -24.27 -19.13
CA THR A 50 28.27 -22.90 -19.68
C THR A 50 27.54 -22.90 -21.02
N ASP A 51 26.24 -23.17 -20.99
CA ASP A 51 25.35 -22.83 -22.10
C ASP A 51 24.60 -21.54 -21.72
N THR A 52 25.14 -20.41 -22.18
CA THR A 52 24.35 -19.18 -22.29
C THR A 52 23.41 -19.33 -23.48
N GLN A 53 22.22 -19.90 -23.25
CA GLN A 53 21.09 -19.69 -24.17
C GLN A 53 20.29 -18.48 -23.69
N THR A 54 20.27 -17.45 -24.53
CA THR A 54 19.34 -16.32 -24.46
C THR A 54 17.91 -16.86 -24.61
N ALA A 55 17.10 -16.69 -23.57
CA ALA A 55 15.68 -17.05 -23.61
C ALA A 55 14.91 -16.06 -24.51
N GLU A 56 14.87 -16.34 -25.81
CA GLU A 56 13.90 -15.77 -26.75
C GLU A 56 12.64 -16.66 -26.79
N SER A 57 11.82 -16.64 -25.75
CA SER A 57 10.39 -16.93 -25.89
C SER A 57 9.60 -16.40 -24.70
N VAL A 58 8.72 -15.44 -24.97
CA VAL A 58 7.73 -14.95 -24.01
C VAL A 58 6.55 -15.91 -24.06
N GLY A 59 6.47 -16.83 -23.10
CA GLY A 59 5.31 -17.70 -22.91
C GLY A 59 4.12 -16.93 -22.34
N ALA A 60 2.91 -17.28 -22.76
CA ALA A 60 1.66 -16.70 -22.25
C ALA A 60 1.42 -17.09 -20.76
N PRO A 61 0.60 -16.34 -20.02
CA PRO A 61 0.32 -16.61 -18.60
C PRO A 61 -0.19 -18.05 -18.40
N GLY A 62 0.41 -18.78 -17.46
CA GLY A 62 0.03 -20.17 -17.15
C GLY A 62 0.69 -21.26 -18.00
N GLN A 63 1.69 -20.95 -18.84
CA GLN A 63 2.46 -21.99 -19.54
C GLN A 63 3.53 -22.63 -18.65
N THR A 64 3.50 -23.96 -18.57
CA THR A 64 4.61 -24.79 -18.10
C THR A 64 5.79 -24.63 -19.06
N ILE A 65 6.82 -23.87 -18.67
CA ILE A 65 8.10 -23.87 -19.38
C ILE A 65 8.89 -25.08 -18.89
N SER A 66 8.82 -26.17 -19.66
CA SER A 66 9.78 -27.26 -19.55
C SER A 66 11.14 -26.73 -20.00
N MET A 67 12.03 -26.34 -19.09
CA MET A 67 13.44 -26.31 -19.47
C MET A 67 13.87 -27.76 -19.63
N GLN A 68 14.05 -28.20 -20.87
CA GLN A 68 14.82 -29.40 -21.14
C GLN A 68 16.26 -29.07 -20.76
N SER A 69 16.66 -29.42 -19.54
CA SER A 69 18.08 -29.62 -19.29
C SER A 69 18.47 -30.80 -20.17
N THR A 70 19.40 -30.61 -21.10
CA THR A 70 20.03 -31.69 -21.86
C THR A 70 20.90 -32.50 -20.89
N SER A 71 20.27 -33.22 -19.96
CA SER A 71 20.94 -34.32 -19.29
C SER A 71 21.28 -35.32 -20.39
N GLY A 72 22.58 -35.52 -20.63
CA GLY A 72 23.08 -36.43 -21.66
C GLY A 72 22.33 -37.76 -21.68
N SER A 73 22.25 -38.38 -22.86
CA SER A 73 21.41 -39.57 -23.05
C SER A 73 21.79 -40.67 -22.07
N PRO A 74 20.87 -41.61 -21.72
CA PRO A 74 21.19 -42.74 -20.84
C PRO A 74 22.43 -43.55 -21.27
N ALA A 75 22.79 -43.50 -22.55
CA ALA A 75 23.99 -44.11 -23.09
C ALA A 75 25.29 -43.34 -22.77
N GLU A 76 25.24 -42.00 -22.72
CA GLU A 76 26.39 -41.15 -22.39
C GLU A 76 26.72 -41.24 -20.89
N ILE A 77 25.71 -41.31 -20.03
CA ILE A 77 25.89 -41.44 -18.57
C ILE A 77 26.49 -42.81 -18.20
N LYS A 78 26.09 -43.88 -18.88
CA LYS A 78 26.68 -45.22 -18.71
C LYS A 78 28.16 -45.27 -19.10
N SER A 79 28.56 -44.49 -20.11
CA SER A 79 29.97 -44.40 -20.53
C SER A 79 30.82 -43.72 -19.45
N VAL A 80 30.34 -42.62 -18.85
CA VAL A 80 31.03 -41.90 -17.77
C VAL A 80 31.15 -42.77 -16.52
N TYR A 81 30.08 -43.47 -16.11
CA TYR A 81 30.13 -44.40 -14.98
C TYR A 81 31.17 -45.51 -15.18
N SER A 82 31.27 -46.05 -16.41
CA SER A 82 32.25 -47.09 -16.74
C SER A 82 33.71 -46.62 -16.66
N ILE A 83 33.97 -45.33 -16.92
CA ILE A 83 35.31 -44.72 -16.85
C ILE A 83 35.79 -44.59 -15.40
N PHE A 84 34.89 -44.26 -14.46
CA PHE A 84 35.25 -44.04 -13.06
C PHE A 84 35.13 -45.27 -12.17
N LYS A 85 34.44 -46.32 -12.60
CA LYS A 85 34.26 -47.58 -11.85
C LYS A 85 35.58 -48.30 -11.55
N ASN A 86 36.60 -48.13 -12.41
CA ASN A 86 37.92 -48.75 -12.28
C ASN A 86 39.03 -47.73 -11.88
N GLY A 87 38.65 -46.52 -11.47
CA GLY A 87 39.58 -45.46 -11.08
C GLY A 87 39.89 -45.44 -9.57
N PRO A 88 40.77 -44.52 -9.12
CA PRO A 88 41.04 -44.31 -7.70
C PRO A 88 39.76 -44.02 -6.90
N LEU A 89 39.75 -44.40 -5.61
CA LEU A 89 38.62 -44.28 -4.67
C LEU A 89 38.00 -42.86 -4.63
N PHE A 90 38.80 -41.85 -4.95
CA PHE A 90 38.34 -40.51 -5.30
C PHE A 90 38.78 -40.18 -6.74
N PRO A 91 37.87 -39.66 -7.60
CA PRO A 91 36.52 -39.15 -7.31
C PRO A 91 35.40 -40.17 -7.53
N SER A 92 35.69 -41.47 -7.70
CA SER A 92 34.68 -42.48 -8.03
C SER A 92 33.51 -42.57 -7.02
N MET A 93 33.76 -42.32 -5.74
CA MET A 93 32.70 -42.20 -4.71
C MET A 93 31.75 -41.00 -4.89
N LEU A 94 32.13 -39.97 -5.66
CA LEU A 94 31.26 -38.82 -5.96
C LEU A 94 30.27 -39.10 -7.09
N PHE A 95 30.44 -40.19 -7.83
CA PHE A 95 29.63 -40.52 -9.01
C PHE A 95 29.00 -41.90 -8.84
N THR A 96 28.16 -42.03 -7.81
CA THR A 96 27.33 -43.23 -7.59
C THR A 96 26.08 -43.19 -8.43
N GLU A 97 25.51 -44.35 -8.77
CA GLU A 97 24.20 -44.41 -9.44
C GLU A 97 23.12 -43.66 -8.66
N THR A 98 23.24 -43.62 -7.32
CA THR A 98 22.40 -42.82 -6.43
C THR A 98 22.39 -41.33 -6.77
N ILE A 99 23.55 -40.72 -7.10
CA ILE A 99 23.60 -39.31 -7.47
C ILE A 99 22.95 -39.07 -8.83
N PHE A 100 23.10 -40.00 -9.77
CA PHE A 100 22.44 -39.89 -11.07
C PHE A 100 20.93 -40.08 -10.97
N ASP A 101 20.46 -40.98 -10.10
CA ASP A 101 19.04 -41.18 -9.81
C ASP A 101 18.44 -39.98 -9.07
N LEU A 102 19.17 -39.40 -8.12
CA LEU A 102 18.78 -38.14 -7.47
C LEU A 102 18.69 -36.99 -8.47
N ARG A 103 19.64 -36.88 -9.41
CA ARG A 103 19.57 -35.88 -10.49
C ARG A 103 18.38 -36.10 -11.41
N ARG A 104 18.05 -37.35 -11.74
CA ARG A 104 16.88 -37.70 -12.56
C ARG A 104 15.57 -37.40 -11.83
N ALA A 105 15.53 -37.68 -10.53
CA ALA A 105 14.41 -37.33 -9.67
C ALA A 105 14.26 -35.80 -9.60
N GLU A 106 15.35 -35.06 -9.40
CA GLU A 106 15.33 -33.60 -9.33
C GLU A 106 14.94 -32.95 -10.67
N SER A 107 15.45 -33.46 -11.80
CA SER A 107 15.09 -32.98 -13.14
C SER A 107 13.67 -33.32 -13.57
N SER A 108 13.01 -34.26 -12.88
CA SER A 108 11.60 -34.61 -13.15
C SER A 108 10.61 -33.88 -12.23
N LEU A 109 11.10 -33.09 -11.26
CA LEU A 109 10.24 -32.23 -10.46
C LEU A 109 9.79 -31.01 -11.29
N PRO A 110 8.48 -30.78 -11.45
CA PRO A 110 7.99 -29.55 -12.06
C PRO A 110 8.32 -28.38 -11.13
N TYR A 111 9.35 -27.62 -11.45
CA TYR A 111 9.64 -26.37 -10.76
C TYR A 111 8.89 -25.24 -11.47
N TRP A 112 8.11 -24.49 -10.69
CA TRP A 112 7.43 -23.31 -11.18
C TRP A 112 8.32 -22.10 -10.89
N VAL A 113 8.73 -21.40 -11.94
CA VAL A 113 9.40 -20.10 -11.80
C VAL A 113 8.34 -19.04 -12.07
N ASN A 114 8.00 -18.26 -11.04
CA ASN A 114 7.14 -17.10 -11.22
C ASN A 114 7.75 -16.17 -12.27
N THR A 115 6.93 -15.73 -13.21
CA THR A 115 7.29 -14.64 -14.12
C THR A 115 7.63 -13.37 -13.32
N LYS A 116 8.34 -12.43 -13.94
CA LYS A 116 8.65 -11.13 -13.31
C LYS A 116 7.37 -10.40 -12.87
N GLU A 117 6.30 -10.53 -13.64
CA GLU A 117 4.99 -9.96 -13.30
C GLU A 117 4.36 -10.65 -12.09
N GLU A 118 4.36 -11.97 -12.04
CA GLU A 118 3.86 -12.73 -10.88
C GLU A 118 4.68 -12.45 -9.62
N PHE A 119 6.01 -12.34 -9.75
CA PHE A 119 6.88 -11.95 -8.64
C PHE A 119 6.59 -10.53 -8.15
N ASN A 120 6.45 -9.57 -9.07
CA ASN A 120 6.11 -8.19 -8.73
C ASN A 120 4.71 -8.09 -8.11
N ARG A 121 3.74 -8.84 -8.63
CA ARG A 121 2.39 -8.95 -8.09
C ARG A 121 2.44 -9.52 -6.69
N ALA A 122 3.08 -10.66 -6.48
CA ALA A 122 3.25 -11.28 -5.16
C ALA A 122 3.93 -10.33 -4.16
N LYS A 123 4.96 -9.57 -4.60
CA LYS A 123 5.62 -8.56 -3.77
C LYS A 123 4.70 -7.39 -3.42
N GLN A 124 3.91 -6.89 -4.36
CA GLN A 124 2.92 -5.83 -4.12
C GLN A 124 1.80 -6.32 -3.20
N TYR A 125 1.33 -7.56 -3.38
CA TYR A 125 0.35 -8.20 -2.52
C TYR A 125 0.88 -8.36 -1.08
N ALA A 126 2.12 -8.82 -0.92
CA ALA A 126 2.76 -8.97 0.38
C ALA A 126 2.99 -7.62 1.07
N ALA A 127 3.47 -6.61 0.34
CA ALA A 127 3.61 -5.25 0.87
C ALA A 127 2.25 -4.64 1.24
N GLY A 128 1.20 -4.94 0.46
CA GLY A 128 -0.16 -4.51 0.73
C GLY A 128 -0.84 -5.21 1.91
N GLN A 129 -0.25 -6.26 2.48
CA GLN A 129 -0.78 -6.91 3.68
C GLN A 129 -0.34 -6.21 4.98
N ILE A 130 0.63 -5.30 4.90
CA ILE A 130 1.06 -4.50 6.04
C ILE A 130 0.13 -3.29 6.14
N SER A 131 -0.50 -3.12 7.30
CA SER A 131 -1.39 -1.99 7.53
C SER A 131 -0.65 -0.65 7.40
N ILE A 132 -1.29 0.33 6.75
CA ILE A 132 -0.73 1.68 6.59
C ILE A 132 -0.48 2.31 7.96
N LEU A 133 -1.27 1.94 8.98
CA LEU A 133 -1.17 2.46 10.34
C LEU A 133 -0.13 1.71 11.20
N MET A 134 0.49 0.65 10.66
CA MET A 134 1.57 -0.07 11.35
C MET A 134 2.81 0.83 11.41
N ASN A 135 3.15 1.31 12.60
CA ASN A 135 4.24 2.26 12.87
C ASN A 135 4.12 3.63 12.18
N ASN A 136 2.97 3.96 11.59
CA ASN A 136 2.71 5.28 11.03
C ASN A 136 1.46 5.91 11.63
N ASP A 137 1.55 7.20 11.94
CA ASP A 137 0.39 8.06 12.14
C ASP A 137 0.23 8.96 10.92
N ILE A 138 -0.98 9.44 10.67
CA ILE A 138 -1.31 10.23 9.48
C ILE A 138 -1.60 11.65 9.93
N LEU A 139 -0.94 12.60 9.30
CA LEU A 139 -1.22 14.02 9.43
C LEU A 139 -1.80 14.53 8.13
N ALA A 140 -3.01 15.08 8.18
CA ALA A 140 -3.72 15.55 7.01
C ALA A 140 -4.04 17.05 7.07
N PHE A 141 -3.95 17.72 5.92
CA PHE A 141 -4.56 19.03 5.74
C PHE A 141 -5.88 18.90 5.00
N TYR A 142 -6.93 19.49 5.56
CA TYR A 142 -8.30 19.33 5.11
C TYR A 142 -8.79 20.55 4.34
N GLY A 143 -9.57 20.32 3.27
CA GLY A 143 -10.42 21.35 2.71
C GLY A 143 -10.78 21.22 1.24
N HIS A 144 -11.43 22.25 0.71
CA HIS A 144 -11.73 22.37 -0.71
C HIS A 144 -10.65 23.20 -1.44
N PRO A 145 -9.92 22.65 -2.43
CA PRO A 145 -8.79 23.32 -3.09
C PRO A 145 -9.09 24.68 -3.72
N HIS A 146 -10.34 24.95 -4.07
CA HIS A 146 -10.77 26.19 -4.72
C HIS A 146 -11.58 27.11 -3.81
N SER A 147 -11.58 26.87 -2.50
CA SER A 147 -12.31 27.71 -1.54
C SER A 147 -11.47 27.96 -0.29
N PRO A 148 -10.94 29.18 -0.08
CA PRO A 148 -10.17 29.50 1.13
C PRO A 148 -11.02 29.45 2.41
N ASN A 149 -12.36 29.44 2.28
CA ASN A 149 -13.27 29.39 3.42
C ASN A 149 -13.60 27.97 3.88
N MET A 150 -13.18 26.96 3.12
CA MET A 150 -13.49 25.54 3.38
C MET A 150 -12.21 24.77 3.71
N GLY A 151 -11.34 25.36 4.52
CA GLY A 151 -10.13 24.72 5.05
C GLY A 151 -8.82 25.17 4.41
N ILE A 152 -7.71 24.74 5.03
CA ILE A 152 -6.35 25.15 4.67
C ILE A 152 -5.96 24.82 3.23
N LEU A 153 -6.52 23.76 2.61
CA LEU A 153 -6.20 23.39 1.22
C LEU A 153 -6.57 24.47 0.19
N GLY A 154 -7.58 25.30 0.48
CA GLY A 154 -8.00 26.39 -0.40
C GLY A 154 -7.19 27.68 -0.23
N ARG A 155 -6.20 27.71 0.66
CA ARG A 155 -5.46 28.93 1.06
C ARG A 155 -4.04 29.00 0.52
N TYR A 156 -3.48 27.86 0.15
CA TYR A 156 -2.07 27.73 -0.24
C TYR A 156 -1.95 26.81 -1.45
N ASN A 157 -0.88 26.97 -2.22
CA ASN A 157 -0.57 26.03 -3.29
C ASN A 157 0.07 24.74 -2.73
N LEU A 158 0.19 23.69 -3.55
CA LEU A 158 0.66 22.37 -3.11
C LEU A 158 2.03 22.40 -2.43
N THR A 159 2.99 23.15 -2.97
CA THR A 159 4.34 23.24 -2.41
C THR A 159 4.35 23.95 -1.07
N GLU A 160 3.54 25.00 -0.93
CA GLU A 160 3.37 25.70 0.35
C GLU A 160 2.66 24.82 1.39
N LEU A 161 1.64 24.08 0.97
CA LEU A 161 0.93 23.12 1.84
C LEU A 161 1.89 22.03 2.33
N ASP A 162 2.72 21.48 1.45
CA ASP A 162 3.68 20.45 1.80
C ASP A 162 4.74 20.96 2.79
N ALA A 163 5.28 22.15 2.58
CA ALA A 163 6.21 22.79 3.50
C ALA A 163 5.58 22.97 4.89
N LYS A 164 4.36 23.54 4.95
CA LYS A 164 3.62 23.74 6.20
C LYS A 164 3.27 22.42 6.90
N MET A 165 2.86 21.42 6.14
CA MET A 165 2.54 20.10 6.69
C MET A 165 3.79 19.43 7.23
N SER A 166 4.96 19.67 6.62
CA SER A 166 6.24 19.14 7.10
C SER A 166 6.68 19.79 8.41
N GLU A 167 6.39 21.08 8.62
CA GLU A 167 6.60 21.74 9.92
C GLU A 167 5.75 21.08 11.01
N VAL A 168 4.44 20.93 10.78
CA VAL A 168 3.52 20.29 11.74
C VAL A 168 3.88 18.81 11.94
N ALA A 169 4.28 18.10 10.89
CA ALA A 169 4.72 16.71 10.98
C ALA A 169 5.94 16.56 11.91
N ALA A 170 6.90 17.48 11.83
CA ALA A 170 8.07 17.46 12.72
C ALA A 170 7.68 17.62 14.20
N GLU A 171 6.66 18.44 14.50
CA GLU A 171 6.13 18.56 15.86
C GLU A 171 5.50 17.26 16.35
N TYR A 172 4.73 16.57 15.51
CA TYR A 172 4.17 15.25 15.84
C TYR A 172 5.24 14.18 15.96
N GLU A 173 6.23 14.15 15.07
CA GLU A 173 7.36 13.20 15.13
C GLU A 173 8.09 13.29 16.48
N ALA A 174 8.31 14.50 16.99
CA ALA A 174 8.97 14.75 18.26
C ALA A 174 8.26 14.11 19.47
N VAL A 175 6.93 13.97 19.42
CA VAL A 175 6.10 13.38 20.49
C VAL A 175 5.56 12.00 20.15
N SER A 176 5.86 11.49 18.95
CA SER A 176 5.25 10.27 18.40
C SER A 176 5.65 8.97 19.11
N GLY A 177 6.77 8.98 19.85
CA GLY A 177 7.37 7.77 20.39
C GLY A 177 8.07 6.91 19.33
N GLY A 178 8.54 7.51 18.23
CA GLY A 178 9.28 6.83 17.16
C GLY A 178 8.41 6.30 16.02
N ARG A 179 7.12 6.68 15.98
CA ARG A 179 6.22 6.41 14.85
C ARG A 179 6.47 7.45 13.76
N LYS A 180 6.43 7.03 12.49
CA LYS A 180 6.59 7.93 11.35
C LYS A 180 5.30 8.71 11.11
N ILE A 181 5.40 9.96 10.67
CA ILE A 181 4.24 10.75 10.25
C ILE A 181 4.10 10.69 8.73
N MET A 182 2.99 10.11 8.27
CA MET A 182 2.59 10.11 6.86
C MET A 182 1.72 11.32 6.58
N LYS A 183 2.17 12.15 5.65
CA LYS A 183 1.46 13.35 5.20
C LYS A 183 0.27 12.98 4.31
N ALA A 184 -0.82 13.74 4.39
CA ALA A 184 -2.01 13.51 3.59
C ALA A 184 -2.73 14.80 3.18
N PHE A 185 -3.29 14.83 1.97
CA PHE A 185 -4.30 15.82 1.61
C PHE A 185 -5.70 15.23 1.79
N TYR A 186 -6.56 15.93 2.54
CA TYR A 186 -7.93 15.52 2.79
C TYR A 186 -8.87 16.44 2.01
N LEU A 187 -9.24 16.02 0.81
CA LEU A 187 -9.97 16.85 -0.15
C LEU A 187 -11.47 16.68 0.00
N ILE A 188 -12.20 17.79 0.08
CA ILE A 188 -13.64 17.79 -0.16
C ILE A 188 -13.87 17.53 -1.65
N TYR A 189 -14.21 16.28 -1.99
CA TYR A 189 -14.50 15.85 -3.35
C TYR A 189 -15.96 16.15 -3.73
N GLY A 190 -16.90 15.79 -2.86
CA GLY A 190 -18.32 16.14 -2.98
C GLY A 190 -18.66 17.23 -1.98
N THR A 191 -19.03 18.42 -2.46
CA THR A 191 -19.46 19.54 -1.64
C THR A 191 -20.97 19.64 -1.64
N VAL A 192 -21.59 19.71 -0.47
CA VAL A 192 -23.04 19.92 -0.38
C VAL A 192 -23.40 21.39 -0.64
N TRP A 193 -24.40 21.59 -1.48
CA TRP A 193 -24.96 22.88 -1.89
C TRP A 193 -26.38 23.04 -1.34
N PRO A 194 -26.99 24.24 -1.47
CA PRO A 194 -28.40 24.42 -1.12
C PRO A 194 -29.29 23.31 -1.69
N GLU A 195 -30.36 22.98 -0.95
CA GLU A 195 -31.27 21.86 -1.25
C GLU A 195 -30.63 20.46 -1.12
N GLY A 196 -29.37 20.36 -0.66
CA GLY A 196 -28.66 19.11 -0.51
C GLY A 196 -28.09 18.55 -1.83
N GLU A 197 -28.00 19.38 -2.86
CA GLU A 197 -27.33 19.06 -4.13
C GLU A 197 -25.82 18.94 -3.95
N ILE A 198 -25.13 18.27 -4.88
CA ILE A 198 -23.69 18.04 -4.78
C ILE A 198 -22.93 18.71 -5.91
N GLY A 199 -22.00 19.60 -5.55
CA GLY A 199 -20.94 20.09 -6.41
C GLY A 199 -19.71 19.18 -6.33
N PHE A 200 -19.26 18.65 -7.47
CA PHE A 200 -18.07 17.79 -7.52
C PHE A 200 -16.81 18.55 -7.88
N LEU A 201 -15.73 18.26 -7.16
CA LEU A 201 -14.39 18.69 -7.56
C LEU A 201 -14.02 18.05 -8.90
N ASN A 202 -13.59 18.86 -9.87
CA ASN A 202 -13.29 18.36 -11.20
C ASN A 202 -12.12 17.35 -11.19
N HIS A 203 -12.16 16.41 -12.15
CA HIS A 203 -11.18 15.32 -12.24
C HIS A 203 -9.73 15.81 -12.28
N ASN A 204 -9.44 16.88 -13.02
CA ASN A 204 -8.08 17.43 -13.13
C ASN A 204 -7.56 17.97 -11.80
N SER A 205 -8.43 18.54 -10.97
CA SER A 205 -8.06 19.02 -9.64
C SER A 205 -7.77 17.84 -8.73
N VAL A 206 -8.62 16.81 -8.71
CA VAL A 206 -8.37 15.58 -7.94
C VAL A 206 -7.04 14.94 -8.36
N MET A 207 -6.81 14.78 -9.66
CA MET A 207 -5.59 14.19 -10.20
C MET A 207 -4.33 14.97 -9.86
N ARG A 208 -4.40 16.31 -9.76
CA ARG A 208 -3.27 17.14 -9.36
C ARG A 208 -2.78 16.77 -7.95
N TYR A 209 -3.69 16.59 -7.00
CA TYR A 209 -3.35 16.20 -5.63
C TYR A 209 -2.89 14.75 -5.55
N ILE A 210 -3.53 13.84 -6.30
CA ILE A 210 -3.13 12.43 -6.36
C ILE A 210 -1.69 12.29 -6.88
N ASN A 211 -1.37 12.94 -8.01
CA ASN A 211 -0.04 12.85 -8.62
C ASN A 211 1.02 13.50 -7.73
N TYR A 212 0.75 14.68 -7.17
CA TYR A 212 1.67 15.31 -6.23
C TYR A 212 1.93 14.42 -5.01
N GLY A 213 0.87 13.79 -4.47
CA GLY A 213 1.03 12.85 -3.36
C GLY A 213 1.85 11.62 -3.73
N LEU A 214 1.67 11.06 -4.92
CA LEU A 214 2.50 9.93 -5.39
C LEU A 214 3.98 10.32 -5.53
N GLU A 215 4.27 11.52 -6.02
CA GLU A 215 5.64 12.03 -6.20
C GLU A 215 6.35 12.33 -4.87
N ASN A 216 5.59 12.60 -3.80
CA ASN A 216 6.12 13.05 -2.50
C ASN A 216 5.77 12.11 -1.34
N ASP A 217 5.39 10.86 -1.61
CA ASP A 217 5.01 9.84 -0.62
C ASP A 217 3.88 10.30 0.35
N MET A 218 2.92 11.07 -0.16
CA MET A 218 1.75 11.56 0.57
C MET A 218 0.47 10.84 0.16
N LEU A 219 -0.41 10.68 1.15
CA LEU A 219 -1.74 10.12 0.96
C LEU A 219 -2.72 11.20 0.47
N VAL A 220 -3.82 10.74 -0.10
CA VAL A 220 -4.97 11.56 -0.50
C VAL A 220 -6.24 10.91 0.01
N ILE A 221 -7.02 11.64 0.80
CA ILE A 221 -8.32 11.20 1.29
C ILE A 221 -9.38 12.01 0.56
N LEU A 222 -10.30 11.35 -0.12
CA LEU A 222 -11.44 11.99 -0.79
C LEU A 222 -12.66 11.92 0.12
N ASP A 223 -13.16 13.10 0.49
CA ASP A 223 -14.31 13.29 1.36
C ASP A 223 -15.56 13.63 0.58
N HIS A 224 -16.70 13.11 1.03
CA HIS A 224 -17.98 13.42 0.43
C HIS A 224 -18.98 13.88 1.49
N GLN A 225 -19.40 15.13 1.37
CA GLN A 225 -20.54 15.71 2.06
C GLN A 225 -21.81 15.17 1.40
N ILE A 226 -22.47 14.19 1.99
CA ILE A 226 -23.41 13.27 1.30
C ILE A 226 -24.62 13.99 0.67
N GLY A 227 -25.04 15.13 1.23
CA GLY A 227 -26.22 15.87 0.78
C GLY A 227 -27.52 15.11 1.01
N ARG A 228 -28.51 15.31 0.14
CA ARG A 228 -29.81 14.61 0.23
C ARG A 228 -29.78 13.14 -0.22
N PHE A 229 -28.61 12.62 -0.57
CA PHE A 229 -28.45 11.35 -1.28
C PHE A 229 -28.16 10.18 -0.33
N ASP A 230 -28.10 8.98 -0.92
CA ASP A 230 -27.68 7.76 -0.24
C ASP A 230 -26.14 7.75 -0.08
N PRO A 231 -25.59 7.43 1.11
CA PRO A 231 -24.15 7.40 1.35
C PRO A 231 -23.41 6.41 0.43
N ILE A 232 -24.06 5.35 -0.03
CA ILE A 232 -23.47 4.37 -0.94
C ILE A 232 -23.31 4.96 -2.34
N ASP A 233 -24.23 5.81 -2.78
CA ASP A 233 -24.10 6.49 -4.07
C ASP A 233 -22.95 7.50 -4.02
N SER A 234 -22.80 8.23 -2.92
CA SER A 234 -21.63 9.08 -2.66
C SER A 234 -20.31 8.30 -2.69
N LEU A 235 -20.25 7.16 -2.00
CA LEU A 235 -19.07 6.28 -2.01
C LEU A 235 -18.71 5.82 -3.42
N LYS A 236 -19.70 5.34 -4.19
CA LYS A 236 -19.49 4.81 -5.55
C LYS A 236 -18.87 5.84 -6.50
N LYS A 237 -19.12 7.13 -6.31
CA LYS A 237 -18.50 8.19 -7.12
C LYS A 237 -16.98 8.27 -6.91
N MET A 238 -16.49 7.87 -5.73
CA MET A 238 -15.07 7.94 -5.40
C MET A 238 -14.30 6.63 -5.63
N LEU A 239 -14.98 5.48 -5.67
CA LEU A 239 -14.36 4.16 -5.90
C LEU A 239 -13.35 4.12 -7.06
N PRO A 240 -13.61 4.73 -8.24
CA PRO A 240 -12.65 4.70 -9.35
C PRO A 240 -11.26 5.26 -9.03
N TYR A 241 -11.15 6.14 -8.03
CA TYR A 241 -9.86 6.70 -7.60
C TYR A 241 -9.05 5.74 -6.72
N LEU A 242 -9.63 4.66 -6.20
CA LEU A 242 -8.90 3.66 -5.40
C LEU A 242 -7.84 2.89 -6.20
N ARG A 243 -7.89 2.96 -7.54
CA ARG A 243 -6.83 2.46 -8.42
C ARG A 243 -5.47 3.09 -8.13
N TYR A 244 -5.46 4.30 -7.53
CA TYR A 244 -4.25 4.97 -7.08
C TYR A 244 -3.90 4.49 -5.66
N PRO A 245 -2.65 4.04 -5.41
CA PRO A 245 -2.28 3.40 -4.16
C PRO A 245 -2.32 4.34 -2.95
N ASN A 246 -2.19 5.65 -3.18
CA ASN A 246 -2.23 6.68 -2.14
C ASN A 246 -3.63 7.25 -1.89
N VAL A 247 -4.68 6.75 -2.54
CA VAL A 247 -6.04 7.28 -2.37
C VAL A 247 -6.87 6.46 -1.37
N HIS A 248 -7.53 7.17 -0.46
CA HIS A 248 -8.45 6.68 0.55
C HIS A 248 -9.76 7.48 0.52
N LEU A 249 -10.79 6.99 1.22
CA LEU A 249 -12.14 7.57 1.13
C LEU A 249 -12.66 7.99 2.50
N ALA A 250 -13.52 8.98 2.50
CA ALA A 250 -14.25 9.44 3.66
C ALA A 250 -15.69 9.81 3.32
N LEU A 251 -16.58 9.60 4.29
CA LEU A 251 -17.96 10.06 4.23
C LEU A 251 -18.18 11.04 5.37
N ASP A 252 -18.88 12.14 5.10
CA ASP A 252 -19.21 13.12 6.11
C ASP A 252 -20.72 13.10 6.42
N PRO A 253 -21.14 12.40 7.50
CA PRO A 253 -22.55 12.27 7.87
C PRO A 253 -23.21 13.58 8.26
N GLU A 254 -22.43 14.59 8.70
CA GLU A 254 -22.96 15.90 9.09
C GLU A 254 -23.80 16.50 7.97
N TRP A 255 -23.30 16.35 6.74
CA TRP A 255 -23.87 16.96 5.56
C TRP A 255 -24.91 16.09 4.85
N ARG A 256 -25.34 14.97 5.45
CA ARG A 256 -26.44 14.16 4.89
C ARG A 256 -27.79 14.80 5.16
N THR A 257 -28.06 15.91 4.49
CA THR A 257 -29.28 16.71 4.67
C THR A 257 -29.68 17.42 3.37
N ALA A 258 -30.97 17.72 3.24
CA ALA A 258 -31.49 18.63 2.21
C ALA A 258 -31.40 20.11 2.63
N LYS A 259 -31.10 20.39 3.90
CA LYS A 259 -31.03 21.73 4.48
C LYS A 259 -29.67 21.93 5.17
N PRO A 260 -28.58 22.04 4.40
CA PRO A 260 -27.25 22.28 4.98
C PRO A 260 -27.26 23.55 5.83
N MET A 261 -26.43 23.58 6.88
CA MET A 261 -26.34 24.67 7.88
C MET A 261 -27.56 24.83 8.80
N VAL A 262 -28.62 24.04 8.62
CA VAL A 262 -29.81 24.07 9.49
C VAL A 262 -29.96 22.76 10.26
N ASP A 263 -29.88 21.64 9.53
CA ASP A 263 -30.06 20.31 10.10
C ASP A 263 -28.75 19.51 10.01
N PHE A 264 -28.46 18.72 11.05
CA PHE A 264 -27.41 17.71 10.98
C PHE A 264 -27.94 16.44 10.35
N GLY A 265 -27.18 15.89 9.40
CA GLY A 265 -27.41 14.59 8.81
C GLY A 265 -26.99 13.44 9.73
N PHE A 266 -27.27 12.21 9.27
CA PHE A 266 -26.82 11.00 9.94
C PHE A 266 -26.65 9.84 8.96
N VAL A 267 -25.83 8.86 9.34
CA VAL A 267 -25.81 7.53 8.73
C VAL A 267 -26.08 6.48 9.80
N THR A 268 -26.47 5.29 9.37
CA THR A 268 -26.66 4.13 10.24
C THR A 268 -25.41 3.25 10.25
N GLY A 269 -25.24 2.46 11.30
CA GLY A 269 -24.17 1.47 11.36
C GLY A 269 -24.22 0.45 10.21
N ASP A 270 -25.42 0.09 9.76
CA ASP A 270 -25.62 -0.79 8.61
C ASP A 270 -25.17 -0.15 7.29
N GLU A 271 -25.41 1.16 7.11
CA GLU A 271 -24.90 1.90 5.95
C GLU A 271 -23.37 1.99 5.96
N ILE A 272 -22.74 2.16 7.13
CA ILE A 272 -21.28 2.12 7.27
C ILE A 272 -20.73 0.72 6.94
N ASN A 273 -21.33 -0.34 7.46
CA ASN A 273 -20.95 -1.72 7.14
C ASN A 273 -21.10 -2.02 5.64
N LYS A 274 -22.18 -1.54 5.03
CA LYS A 274 -22.42 -1.68 3.59
C LYS A 274 -21.41 -0.91 2.76
N ALA A 275 -21.01 0.29 3.19
CA ALA A 275 -19.96 1.08 2.55
C ALA A 275 -18.61 0.34 2.57
N GLN A 276 -18.22 -0.22 3.74
CA GLN A 276 -17.02 -1.04 3.87
C GLN A 276 -17.05 -2.26 2.95
N GLN A 277 -18.16 -3.01 2.94
CA GLN A 277 -18.31 -4.19 2.09
C GLN A 277 -18.17 -3.86 0.60
N ILE A 278 -18.81 -2.79 0.14
CA ILE A 278 -18.74 -2.37 -1.27
C ILE A 278 -17.33 -1.94 -1.64
N MET A 279 -16.65 -1.21 -0.75
CA MET A 279 -15.27 -0.80 -0.95
C MET A 279 -14.31 -1.99 -0.99
N GLU A 280 -14.45 -2.96 -0.08
CA GLU A 280 -13.65 -4.20 -0.07
C GLU A 280 -13.85 -5.01 -1.35
N ASN A 281 -15.11 -5.25 -1.73
CA ASN A 281 -15.43 -5.96 -2.97
C ASN A 281 -14.82 -5.26 -4.18
N TYR A 282 -14.93 -3.93 -4.25
CA TYR A 282 -14.33 -3.16 -5.34
C TYR A 282 -12.81 -3.36 -5.41
N LEU A 283 -12.11 -3.34 -4.26
CA LEU A 283 -10.66 -3.58 -4.24
C LEU A 283 -10.30 -4.99 -4.71
N ILE A 284 -11.06 -6.01 -4.30
CA ILE A 284 -10.83 -7.40 -4.66
C ILE A 284 -11.13 -7.64 -6.14
N GLU A 285 -12.30 -7.22 -6.62
CA GLU A 285 -12.77 -7.41 -8.00
C GLU A 285 -11.88 -6.71 -9.04
N ASN A 286 -11.18 -5.65 -8.64
CA ASN A 286 -10.29 -4.88 -9.52
C ASN A 286 -8.79 -5.17 -9.27
N ASP A 287 -8.45 -6.22 -8.53
CA ASP A 287 -7.06 -6.60 -8.21
C ASP A 287 -6.22 -5.46 -7.59
N ILE A 288 -6.87 -4.54 -6.87
CA ILE A 288 -6.19 -3.36 -6.29
C ILE A 288 -5.47 -3.80 -5.02
N PRO A 289 -4.13 -3.74 -4.94
CA PRO A 289 -3.37 -4.20 -3.78
C PRO A 289 -3.49 -3.24 -2.59
N GLY A 290 -3.26 -3.76 -1.38
CA GLY A 290 -3.28 -2.99 -0.14
C GLY A 290 -4.64 -2.91 0.54
N GLU A 291 -4.63 -2.58 1.83
CA GLU A 291 -5.80 -2.02 2.51
C GLU A 291 -6.02 -0.55 2.10
N ARG A 292 -7.22 -0.05 2.33
CA ARG A 292 -7.56 1.37 2.19
C ARG A 292 -8.32 1.84 3.42
N MET A 293 -8.10 3.08 3.81
CA MET A 293 -8.88 3.69 4.88
C MET A 293 -10.25 4.12 4.37
N LEU A 294 -11.26 3.87 5.18
CA LEU A 294 -12.57 4.50 5.10
C LEU A 294 -12.79 5.30 6.38
N LEU A 295 -12.92 6.62 6.26
CA LEU A 295 -13.14 7.50 7.40
C LEU A 295 -14.60 7.94 7.47
N PHE A 296 -15.08 8.20 8.68
CA PHE A 296 -16.34 8.91 8.89
C PHE A 296 -16.22 9.89 10.05
N HIS A 297 -16.90 11.02 9.91
CA HIS A 297 -16.87 12.09 10.91
C HIS A 297 -18.02 11.95 11.92
N GLN A 298 -17.75 12.27 13.17
CA GLN A 298 -18.75 12.36 14.22
C GLN A 298 -18.32 13.38 15.29
N PHE A 299 -19.14 14.40 15.51
CA PHE A 299 -19.05 15.27 16.69
C PHE A 299 -20.34 15.27 17.52
N ASN A 300 -21.46 14.84 16.93
CA ASN A 300 -22.73 14.72 17.61
C ASN A 300 -23.21 13.26 17.63
N TYR A 301 -23.79 12.82 18.75
CA TYR A 301 -24.28 11.45 18.92
C TYR A 301 -25.30 11.03 17.85
N MET A 302 -26.11 11.97 17.35
CA MET A 302 -27.17 11.70 16.37
C MET A 302 -26.63 11.34 14.97
N MET A 303 -25.39 11.72 14.65
CA MET A 303 -24.80 11.54 13.33
C MET A 303 -24.62 10.06 12.97
N ILE A 304 -24.43 9.18 13.95
CA ILE A 304 -24.27 7.74 13.74
C ILE A 304 -25.33 6.97 14.51
N LYS A 305 -26.37 6.51 13.81
CA LYS A 305 -27.44 5.69 14.39
C LYS A 305 -27.03 4.22 14.45
N ASN A 306 -27.47 3.51 15.49
CA ASN A 306 -27.15 2.09 15.70
C ASN A 306 -25.63 1.80 15.68
N ARG A 307 -24.81 2.71 16.22
CA ARG A 307 -23.33 2.64 16.20
C ARG A 307 -22.76 1.29 16.67
N GLY A 308 -23.43 0.61 17.60
CA GLY A 308 -23.00 -0.68 18.14
C GLY A 308 -23.02 -1.86 17.16
N VAL A 309 -23.68 -1.75 16.00
CA VAL A 309 -23.69 -2.82 14.98
C VAL A 309 -22.52 -2.72 14.00
N ILE A 310 -21.75 -1.62 14.06
CA ILE A 310 -20.63 -1.38 13.14
C ILE A 310 -19.54 -2.43 13.39
N LYS A 311 -19.03 -2.98 12.30
CA LYS A 311 -17.92 -3.93 12.28
C LYS A 311 -16.65 -3.25 11.78
N SER A 312 -15.50 -3.71 12.25
CA SER A 312 -14.18 -3.18 11.89
C SER A 312 -13.18 -4.27 11.48
N ASP A 313 -13.68 -5.45 11.08
CA ASP A 313 -12.93 -6.67 10.77
C ASP A 313 -12.82 -6.95 9.25
N PHE A 314 -13.15 -5.97 8.41
CA PHE A 314 -12.95 -6.05 6.96
C PHE A 314 -11.45 -6.14 6.63
N SER A 315 -11.08 -7.09 5.76
CA SER A 315 -9.69 -7.44 5.47
C SER A 315 -8.94 -6.41 4.63
N ARG A 316 -9.66 -5.65 3.80
CA ARG A 316 -9.11 -4.63 2.89
C ARG A 316 -9.51 -3.20 3.26
N VAL A 317 -10.32 -3.02 4.29
CA VAL A 317 -10.82 -1.70 4.69
C VAL A 317 -10.48 -1.43 6.14
N ARG A 318 -9.71 -0.36 6.37
CA ARG A 318 -9.41 0.17 7.69
C ARG A 318 -10.43 1.25 8.02
N LEU A 319 -11.41 0.94 8.84
CA LEU A 319 -12.40 1.91 9.29
C LEU A 319 -11.80 2.86 10.34
N ILE A 320 -12.00 4.17 10.18
CA ILE A 320 -11.50 5.19 11.09
C ILE A 320 -12.63 6.11 11.53
N HIS A 321 -12.84 6.17 12.84
CA HIS A 321 -13.85 7.02 13.45
C HIS A 321 -13.22 8.37 13.84
N CYS A 322 -13.55 9.44 13.12
CA CYS A 322 -12.96 10.76 13.32
C CYS A 322 -13.83 11.65 14.21
N MET A 323 -13.26 12.21 15.28
CA MET A 323 -13.90 13.28 16.04
C MET A 323 -13.76 14.62 15.31
N ASP A 324 -14.89 15.22 14.94
CA ASP A 324 -14.96 16.40 14.05
C ASP A 324 -15.61 17.64 14.70
N GLY A 325 -15.51 17.76 16.02
CA GLY A 325 -16.11 18.86 16.79
C GLY A 325 -15.20 20.08 16.86
N ILE A 326 -15.79 21.27 16.98
CA ILE A 326 -15.08 22.53 17.20
C ILE A 326 -15.18 22.89 18.70
N GLY A 327 -14.12 23.41 19.28
CA GLY A 327 -14.21 23.97 20.64
C GLY A 327 -12.87 24.23 21.31
N ASP A 328 -12.93 24.58 22.59
CA ASP A 328 -11.75 24.57 23.44
C ASP A 328 -11.26 23.12 23.71
N PRO A 329 -10.03 22.95 24.23
CA PRO A 329 -9.49 21.61 24.51
C PRO A 329 -10.36 20.72 25.39
N GLU A 330 -11.12 21.27 26.34
CA GLU A 330 -11.97 20.48 27.25
C GLU A 330 -13.16 19.90 26.49
N MET A 331 -13.86 20.73 25.70
CA MET A 331 -14.95 20.29 24.82
C MET A 331 -14.48 19.23 23.81
N LYS A 332 -13.28 19.42 23.26
CA LYS A 332 -12.66 18.50 22.31
C LYS A 332 -12.35 17.14 22.93
N ARG A 333 -11.77 17.12 24.14
CA ARG A 333 -11.52 15.88 24.90
C ARG A 333 -12.82 15.16 25.23
N SER A 334 -13.83 15.87 25.74
CA SER A 334 -15.14 15.29 26.06
C SER A 334 -15.82 14.67 24.83
N SER A 335 -15.79 15.36 23.69
CA SER A 335 -16.32 14.84 22.42
C SER A 335 -15.55 13.59 21.94
N TYR A 336 -14.23 13.59 22.14
CA TYR A 336 -13.39 12.44 21.79
C TYR A 336 -13.65 11.24 22.69
N GLU A 337 -13.80 11.44 24.01
CA GLU A 337 -14.15 10.40 24.97
C GLU A 337 -15.47 9.72 24.61
N TYR A 338 -16.47 10.48 24.15
CA TYR A 338 -17.72 9.91 23.65
C TYR A 338 -17.52 9.01 22.42
N ASN A 339 -16.61 9.40 21.51
CA ASN A 339 -16.25 8.58 20.35
C ASN A 339 -15.39 7.36 20.76
N ALA A 340 -14.58 7.50 21.80
CA ALA A 340 -13.73 6.44 22.36
C ALA A 340 -14.55 5.27 22.91
N GLN A 341 -15.72 5.53 23.51
CA GLN A 341 -16.66 4.50 24.01
C GLN A 341 -17.13 3.49 22.94
N ALA A 342 -16.96 3.79 21.65
CA ALA A 342 -17.22 2.83 20.58
C ALA A 342 -16.02 1.87 20.41
N ASP A 343 -15.91 0.88 21.30
CA ASP A 343 -14.85 -0.14 21.31
C ASP A 343 -14.87 -1.02 20.05
N ASN A 344 -16.05 -1.18 19.43
CA ASN A 344 -16.23 -1.88 18.16
C ASN A 344 -15.61 -1.15 16.95
N ILE A 345 -15.13 0.08 17.14
CA ILE A 345 -14.48 0.89 16.10
C ILE A 345 -13.18 1.48 16.68
N PRO A 346 -12.14 0.65 16.89
CA PRO A 346 -11.02 1.00 17.75
C PRO A 346 -10.08 2.05 17.16
N VAL A 347 -10.02 2.19 15.83
CA VAL A 347 -9.13 3.15 15.17
C VAL A 347 -9.80 4.51 15.11
N LYS A 348 -9.14 5.51 15.70
CA LYS A 348 -9.70 6.86 15.84
C LYS A 348 -8.92 7.89 15.03
N GLY A 349 -9.63 8.93 14.62
CA GLY A 349 -9.08 10.17 14.09
C GLY A 349 -9.50 11.38 14.91
N PHE A 350 -8.78 12.49 14.75
CA PHE A 350 -8.99 13.72 15.47
C PHE A 350 -8.78 14.92 14.55
N LYS A 351 -9.84 15.70 14.34
CA LYS A 351 -9.79 16.92 13.53
C LYS A 351 -9.50 18.12 14.42
N LEU A 352 -8.82 19.13 13.90
CA LEU A 352 -8.49 20.40 14.54
C LEU A 352 -8.84 21.54 13.59
N PHE A 353 -9.29 22.67 14.12
CA PHE A 353 -9.79 23.78 13.31
C PHE A 353 -8.97 25.05 13.52
N TYR A 354 -8.36 25.54 12.45
CA TYR A 354 -7.63 26.81 12.46
C TYR A 354 -8.56 28.01 12.56
N ASN A 355 -8.12 29.02 13.31
CA ASN A 355 -8.77 30.33 13.30
C ASN A 355 -8.34 31.14 12.06
N PHE A 356 -9.08 31.00 10.98
CA PHE A 356 -8.90 31.82 9.78
C PHE A 356 -9.72 33.12 9.77
N LYS A 357 -10.31 33.52 10.91
CA LYS A 357 -11.12 34.74 11.06
C LYS A 357 -12.25 34.87 10.03
N ILE A 358 -12.84 33.74 9.64
CA ILE A 358 -14.00 33.71 8.75
C ILE A 358 -15.25 34.04 9.60
N PRO A 359 -16.01 35.09 9.28
CA PRO A 359 -17.21 35.43 10.05
C PRO A 359 -18.20 34.26 10.10
N GLY A 360 -18.63 33.89 11.31
CA GLY A 360 -19.59 32.81 11.54
C GLY A 360 -19.02 31.39 11.48
N ALA A 361 -17.74 31.21 11.14
CA ALA A 361 -17.09 29.91 11.23
C ALA A 361 -16.54 29.68 12.64
N GLY A 362 -16.77 28.48 13.18
CA GLY A 362 -16.12 28.03 14.41
C GLY A 362 -14.64 27.68 14.19
N PHE A 363 -13.86 27.71 15.27
CA PHE A 363 -12.46 27.28 15.31
C PHE A 363 -12.09 26.82 16.73
N ASP A 364 -10.99 26.09 16.86
CA ASP A 364 -10.52 25.64 18.16
C ASP A 364 -9.76 26.76 18.90
N ASN A 365 -10.03 26.94 20.19
CA ASN A 365 -9.45 28.04 20.95
C ASN A 365 -9.13 27.69 22.42
N PRO A 366 -7.84 27.50 22.77
CA PRO A 366 -6.71 27.33 21.86
C PRO A 366 -6.79 26.00 21.08
N ILE A 367 -6.03 25.90 20.00
CA ILE A 367 -5.78 24.60 19.34
C ILE A 367 -4.95 23.72 20.30
N MET A 368 -5.35 22.46 20.46
CA MET A 368 -4.57 21.47 21.21
C MET A 368 -3.22 21.22 20.54
N THR A 369 -2.17 21.12 21.35
CA THR A 369 -0.82 20.79 20.91
C THR A 369 -0.70 19.32 20.47
N PRO A 370 0.28 18.95 19.63
CA PRO A 370 0.54 17.56 19.27
C PRO A 370 0.66 16.60 20.45
N LYS A 371 1.29 17.06 21.55
CA LYS A 371 1.40 16.29 22.79
C LYS A 371 0.03 16.01 23.40
N GLU A 372 -0.80 17.04 23.53
CA GLU A 372 -2.14 16.92 24.10
C GLU A 372 -3.06 16.02 23.27
N VAL A 373 -2.91 16.03 21.94
CA VAL A 373 -3.63 15.15 21.01
C VAL A 373 -3.18 13.69 21.18
N TYR A 374 -1.88 13.43 21.35
CA TYR A 374 -1.37 12.08 21.59
C TYR A 374 -1.59 11.54 23.01
N GLU A 375 -1.99 12.39 23.95
CA GLU A 375 -2.46 12.01 25.29
C GLU A 375 -3.94 11.61 25.32
N LEU A 376 -4.67 11.72 24.21
CA LEU A 376 -6.04 11.21 24.10
C LEU A 376 -6.07 9.69 24.14
N GLU A 377 -7.12 9.11 24.74
CA GLU A 377 -7.28 7.67 24.88
C GLU A 377 -8.57 7.17 24.19
N PRO A 378 -8.49 6.23 23.23
CA PRO A 378 -7.26 5.69 22.66
C PRO A 378 -6.52 6.75 21.83
N ARG A 379 -5.21 6.62 21.64
CA ARG A 379 -4.43 7.55 20.81
C ARG A 379 -4.97 7.63 19.37
N PRO A 380 -5.22 8.83 18.81
CA PRO A 380 -5.67 8.97 17.42
C PRO A 380 -4.55 8.63 16.44
N TYR A 381 -4.90 7.95 15.35
CA TYR A 381 -3.99 7.56 14.26
C TYR A 381 -4.04 8.53 13.09
N VAL A 382 -5.15 9.24 12.90
CA VAL A 382 -5.32 10.23 11.83
C VAL A 382 -5.63 11.57 12.45
N ILE A 383 -4.72 12.50 12.30
CA ILE A 383 -4.86 13.87 12.77
C ILE A 383 -5.06 14.73 11.55
N MET A 384 -6.07 15.60 11.58
CA MET A 384 -6.34 16.48 10.45
C MET A 384 -6.55 17.92 10.90
N TYR A 385 -6.03 18.86 10.12
CA TYR A 385 -6.19 20.29 10.36
C TYR A 385 -7.03 20.91 9.24
N GLN A 386 -8.14 21.54 9.61
CA GLN A 386 -9.03 22.27 8.72
C GLN A 386 -8.79 23.76 8.83
#